data_AF-A0A816HNV4-F1
#
_entry.id   AF-A0A816HNV4-F1
#
_cell.length_a   1.000
_cell.length_b   1.000
_cell.length_c   1.000
_cell.angle_alpha   90.00
_cell.angle_beta   90.00
_cell.angle_gamma   90.00
#
_symmetry.space_group_name_H-M   'P 1'
#
loop_
_entity.id
_entity.type
_entity.pdbx_description
1 polymer ?
#
loop_
_entity_poly.entity_id
_entity_poly.type
_entity_poly.pdbx_seq_one_letter_code
_entity_poly.pdbx_strand_id
1 'polypeptide(L)'
;MFMTEDQKKYYNAMKKIGKKKPKKALPRPKFIIAGFLFDLTRNQKFDIFIMLCILLNMLCMCLEHYNQSSTYDFLLGLINHIFVGIFTIECLMKLIALNIKYFTIPWNIFDFVIVIASILGQALGEIIAKFVVNPTLLRVIRIVRIGRILRLIE
;
A
#
# COMPACT_ATOMS: atom_id res chain seq x y z
N MET A 1 -18.67 -23.04 -34.20
CA MET A 1 -19.46 -24.07 -33.49
C MET A 1 -18.73 -24.64 -32.25
N PHE A 2 -17.60 -24.08 -31.80
CA PHE A 2 -16.75 -24.70 -30.76
C PHE A 2 -16.90 -24.16 -29.33
N MET A 3 -17.81 -23.22 -29.06
CA MET A 3 -17.99 -22.62 -27.73
C MET A 3 -19.44 -22.74 -27.27
N THR A 4 -19.62 -23.16 -26.02
CA THR A 4 -20.92 -23.13 -25.32
C THR A 4 -21.40 -21.69 -25.12
N GLU A 5 -22.69 -21.52 -24.82
CA GLU A 5 -23.28 -20.19 -24.62
C GLU A 5 -22.59 -19.40 -23.50
N ASP A 6 -22.22 -20.06 -22.40
CA ASP A 6 -21.51 -19.42 -21.28
C ASP A 6 -20.07 -19.05 -21.62
N GLN A 7 -19.37 -19.90 -22.40
CA GLN A 7 -18.04 -19.56 -22.91
C GLN A 7 -18.08 -18.36 -23.85
N LYS A 8 -19.11 -18.23 -24.70
CA LYS A 8 -19.33 -17.03 -25.52
C LYS A 8 -19.56 -15.78 -24.66
N LYS A 9 -20.32 -15.87 -23.56
CA LYS A 9 -20.50 -14.77 -22.61
C LYS A 9 -19.16 -14.35 -21.98
N TYR A 10 -18.37 -15.31 -21.49
CA TYR A 10 -17.04 -15.05 -20.92
C TYR A 10 -16.08 -14.42 -21.93
N TYR A 11 -16.02 -14.98 -23.15
CA TYR A 11 -15.20 -14.45 -24.23
C TYR A 11 -15.57 -13.01 -24.58
N ASN A 12 -16.87 -12.71 -24.69
CA ASN A 12 -17.36 -11.36 -24.97
C ASN A 12 -17.06 -10.37 -23.83
N ALA A 13 -17.11 -10.83 -22.57
CA ALA A 13 -16.73 -10.02 -21.41
C ALA A 13 -15.22 -9.71 -21.41
N MET A 14 -14.35 -10.70 -21.63
CA MET A 14 -12.91 -10.49 -21.74
C MET A 14 -12.55 -9.57 -22.91
N LYS A 15 -13.20 -9.75 -24.07
CA LYS A 15 -13.01 -8.88 -25.24
C LYS A 15 -13.42 -7.43 -24.98
N LYS A 16 -14.44 -7.19 -24.15
CA LYS A 16 -14.81 -5.84 -23.69
C LYS A 16 -13.78 -5.24 -22.73
N ILE A 17 -13.19 -6.03 -21.84
CA ILE A 17 -12.13 -5.59 -20.92
C ILE A 17 -10.89 -5.16 -21.71
N GLY A 18 -10.43 -5.97 -22.67
CA GLY A 18 -9.25 -5.65 -23.49
C GLY A 18 -9.43 -4.42 -24.41
N LYS A 19 -10.66 -4.03 -24.73
CA LYS A 19 -10.97 -2.82 -25.51
C LYS A 19 -11.13 -1.55 -24.66
N LYS A 20 -11.07 -1.66 -23.34
CA LYS A 20 -11.28 -0.53 -22.43
C LYS A 20 -10.05 0.37 -22.49
N LYS A 21 -10.25 1.64 -22.89
CA LYS A 21 -9.16 2.63 -22.94
C LYS A 21 -8.59 2.84 -21.52
N PRO A 22 -7.28 3.09 -21.39
CA PRO A 22 -6.67 3.42 -20.11
C PRO A 22 -7.39 4.63 -19.51
N LYS A 23 -7.62 4.61 -18.20
CA LYS A 23 -8.29 5.72 -17.50
C LYS A 23 -7.44 6.98 -17.66
N LYS A 24 -8.07 8.11 -18.04
CA LYS A 24 -7.37 9.41 -18.14
C LYS A 24 -6.67 9.73 -16.82
N ALA A 25 -5.41 10.19 -16.91
CA ALA A 25 -4.64 10.63 -15.75
C ALA A 25 -5.42 11.70 -14.96
N LEU A 26 -5.33 11.65 -13.63
CA LEU A 26 -6.06 12.56 -12.75
C LEU A 26 -5.58 14.02 -12.99
N PRO A 27 -6.49 15.00 -13.08
CA PRO A 27 -6.09 16.37 -13.33
C PRO A 27 -5.41 16.96 -12.09
N ARG A 28 -4.36 17.75 -12.34
CA ARG A 28 -3.51 18.38 -11.31
C ARG A 28 -4.37 19.28 -10.39
N PRO A 29 -4.17 19.22 -9.07
CA PRO A 29 -4.85 20.11 -8.13
C PRO A 29 -4.44 21.58 -8.35
N LYS A 30 -5.35 22.52 -8.03
CA LYS A 30 -5.14 23.97 -8.23
C LYS A 30 -4.22 24.61 -7.17
N PHE A 31 -4.18 24.05 -5.96
CA PHE A 31 -3.38 24.60 -4.86
C PHE A 31 -1.89 24.25 -5.00
N ILE A 32 -1.00 25.18 -4.66
CA ILE A 32 0.45 25.05 -4.86
C ILE A 32 1.01 23.84 -4.10
N ILE A 33 0.68 23.70 -2.80
CA ILE A 33 1.16 22.59 -1.96
C ILE A 33 0.64 21.24 -2.49
N ALA A 34 -0.65 21.16 -2.83
CA ALA A 34 -1.22 19.95 -3.40
C ALA A 34 -0.63 19.62 -4.77
N GLY A 35 -0.29 20.63 -5.58
CA GLY A 35 0.38 20.48 -6.87
C GLY A 35 1.79 19.91 -6.72
N PHE A 36 2.57 20.46 -5.78
CA PHE A 36 3.90 19.93 -5.46
C PHE A 36 3.85 18.48 -4.97
N LEU A 37 2.95 18.17 -4.02
CA LEU A 37 2.76 16.80 -3.53
C LEU A 37 2.25 15.85 -4.61
N PHE A 38 1.41 16.34 -5.53
CA PHE A 38 0.96 15.57 -6.68
C PHE A 38 2.11 15.24 -7.64
N ASP A 39 2.98 16.21 -7.92
CA ASP A 39 4.14 16.02 -8.79
C ASP A 39 5.18 15.09 -8.13
N LEU A 40 5.36 15.19 -6.81
CA LEU A 40 6.26 14.31 -6.04
C LEU A 40 5.73 12.86 -5.95
N THR A 41 4.47 12.68 -5.57
CA THR A 41 3.86 11.34 -5.37
C THR A 41 3.63 10.58 -6.67
N ARG A 42 3.65 11.27 -7.81
CA ARG A 42 3.55 10.68 -9.15
C ARG A 42 4.92 10.38 -9.77
N ASN A 43 6.01 10.85 -9.15
CA ASN A 43 7.35 10.56 -9.63
C ASN A 43 7.69 9.09 -9.41
N GLN A 44 8.09 8.39 -10.46
CA GLN A 44 8.49 6.98 -10.41
C GLN A 44 9.60 6.72 -9.38
N LYS A 45 10.51 7.68 -9.18
CA LYS A 45 11.57 7.57 -8.16
C LYS A 45 11.00 7.47 -6.75
N PHE A 46 9.91 8.19 -6.46
CA PHE A 46 9.25 8.15 -5.16
C PHE A 46 8.58 6.78 -4.93
N ASP A 47 7.89 6.24 -5.94
CA ASP A 47 7.28 4.92 -5.83
C ASP A 47 8.34 3.79 -5.67
N ILE A 48 9.49 3.90 -6.36
CA ILE A 48 10.63 3.00 -6.16
C ILE A 48 11.18 3.11 -4.74
N PHE A 49 11.33 4.32 -4.19
CA PHE A 49 11.78 4.52 -2.83
C PHE A 49 10.85 3.85 -1.81
N ILE A 50 9.54 4.05 -1.93
CA ILE A 50 8.55 3.40 -1.06
C ILE A 50 8.62 1.87 -1.19
N MET A 51 8.84 1.35 -2.40
CA MET A 51 9.03 -0.08 -2.63
C MET A 51 10.27 -0.62 -1.90
N LEU A 52 11.41 0.08 -1.97
CA LEU A 52 12.61 -0.28 -1.22
C LEU A 52 12.36 -0.26 0.28
N CYS A 53 11.62 0.72 0.80
CA CYS A 53 11.24 0.74 2.22
C CYS A 53 10.37 -0.47 2.62
N ILE A 54 9.46 -0.92 1.75
CA ILE A 54 8.67 -2.15 1.99
C ILE A 54 9.57 -3.37 2.06
N LEU A 55 10.51 -3.50 1.12
CA LEU A 55 11.46 -4.62 1.08
C LEU A 55 12.38 -4.62 2.31
N LEU A 56 12.93 -3.47 2.68
CA LEU A 56 13.76 -3.33 3.89
C LEU A 56 12.95 -3.64 5.15
N ASN A 57 11.70 -3.17 5.24
CA ASN A 57 10.84 -3.50 6.37
C ASN A 57 10.60 -5.02 6.48
N MET A 58 10.41 -5.71 5.35
CA MET A 58 10.31 -7.16 5.32
C MET A 58 11.61 -7.84 5.79
N LEU A 59 12.76 -7.38 5.29
CA LEU A 59 14.06 -7.93 5.71
C LEU A 59 14.27 -7.76 7.21
N CYS A 60 13.93 -6.61 7.79
CA CYS A 60 13.99 -6.41 9.24
C CYS A 60 13.12 -7.40 10.02
N MET A 61 11.95 -7.78 9.50
CA MET A 61 11.12 -8.81 10.13
C MET A 61 11.72 -10.21 10.00
N CYS A 62 12.42 -10.50 8.90
CA CYS A 62 13.12 -11.77 8.72
C CYS A 62 14.34 -11.91 9.65
N LEU A 63 14.90 -10.80 10.10
CA LEU A 63 16.01 -10.77 11.05
C LEU A 63 15.58 -10.97 12.51
N GLU A 64 14.28 -10.87 12.81
CA GLU A 64 13.74 -11.22 14.13
C GLU A 64 14.00 -12.70 14.41
N HIS A 65 14.61 -13.01 15.56
CA HIS A 65 14.90 -14.38 15.95
C HIS A 65 14.46 -14.67 17.39
N TYR A 66 14.21 -15.95 17.69
CA TYR A 66 13.83 -16.37 19.04
C TYR A 66 15.00 -16.15 20.02
N ASN A 67 14.70 -15.70 21.24
CA ASN A 67 15.67 -15.33 22.28
C ASN A 67 16.67 -14.22 21.87
N GLN A 68 16.20 -13.16 21.23
CA GLN A 68 17.03 -11.98 20.97
C GLN A 68 17.23 -11.11 22.22
N SER A 69 18.31 -10.32 22.23
CA SER A 69 18.60 -9.43 23.36
C SER A 69 17.59 -8.28 23.39
N SER A 70 17.24 -7.80 24.59
CA SER A 70 16.26 -6.71 24.75
C SER A 70 16.65 -5.44 23.97
N THR A 71 17.96 -5.19 23.82
CA THR A 71 18.48 -4.07 23.02
C THR A 71 18.19 -4.27 21.52
N TYR A 72 18.31 -5.50 21.02
CA TYR A 72 18.05 -5.83 19.62
C TYR A 72 16.54 -5.76 19.31
N ASP A 73 15.70 -6.28 20.21
CA ASP A 73 14.24 -6.12 20.17
C ASP A 73 13.83 -4.64 20.06
N PHE A 74 14.39 -3.81 20.94
CA PHE A 74 14.10 -2.37 20.95
C PHE A 74 14.49 -1.70 19.63
N LEU A 75 15.68 -2.03 19.09
CA LEU A 75 16.16 -1.47 17.83
C LEU A 75 15.27 -1.87 16.65
N LEU A 76 14.91 -3.15 16.54
CA LEU A 76 14.00 -3.63 15.50
C LEU A 76 12.60 -3.01 15.63
N GLY A 77 12.12 -2.84 16.86
CA GLY A 77 10.86 -2.13 17.16
C GLY A 77 10.90 -0.67 16.68
N LEU A 78 11.98 0.04 16.96
CA LEU A 78 12.17 1.43 16.52
C LEU A 78 12.21 1.54 14.98
N ILE A 79 12.93 0.64 14.32
CA ILE A 79 12.99 0.58 12.85
C ILE A 79 11.59 0.32 12.26
N ASN A 80 10.84 -0.63 12.83
CA ASN A 80 9.45 -0.89 12.42
C ASN A 80 8.54 0.32 12.59
N HIS A 81 8.72 1.09 13.67
CA HIS A 81 7.97 2.33 13.91
C HIS A 81 8.29 3.40 12.86
N ILE A 82 9.57 3.57 12.51
CA ILE A 82 10.01 4.48 11.43
C ILE A 82 9.33 4.12 10.11
N PHE A 83 9.29 2.83 9.74
CA PHE A 83 8.62 2.40 8.50
C PHE A 83 7.13 2.72 8.49
N VAL A 84 6.43 2.55 9.61
CA VAL A 84 5.02 2.97 9.72
C VAL A 84 4.87 4.47 9.53
N GLY A 85 5.77 5.27 10.12
CA GLY A 85 5.83 6.72 9.90
C GLY A 85 5.97 7.08 8.42
N ILE A 86 6.91 6.46 7.71
CA ILE A 86 7.14 6.68 6.27
C ILE A 86 5.87 6.37 5.46
N PHE A 87 5.21 5.24 5.70
CA PHE A 87 3.99 4.88 4.97
C PHE A 87 2.81 5.77 5.33
N THR A 88 2.75 6.26 6.56
CA THR A 88 1.74 7.23 6.98
C THR A 88 1.92 8.56 6.26
N ILE A 89 3.16 9.04 6.15
CA ILE A 89 3.49 10.26 5.40
C ILE A 89 3.16 10.09 3.92
N GLU A 90 3.54 8.97 3.29
CA GLU A 90 3.19 8.65 1.91
C GLU A 90 1.68 8.71 1.68
N CYS A 91 0.92 8.09 2.58
CA CYS A 91 -0.52 8.04 2.53
C CYS A 91 -1.15 9.43 2.66
N LEU A 92 -0.69 10.24 3.61
CA LEU A 92 -1.14 11.62 3.81
C LEU A 92 -0.80 12.51 2.60
N MET A 93 0.41 12.39 2.05
CA MET A 93 0.81 13.12 0.85
C MET A 93 -0.10 12.78 -0.34
N LYS A 94 -0.39 11.50 -0.56
CA LYS A 94 -1.30 11.05 -1.64
C LYS A 94 -2.75 11.50 -1.37
N LEU A 95 -3.18 11.53 -0.10
CA LEU A 95 -4.51 12.03 0.28
C LEU A 95 -4.67 13.53 -0.03
N ILE A 96 -3.68 14.35 0.33
CA ILE A 96 -3.69 15.80 0.07
C ILE A 96 -3.59 16.07 -1.44
N ALA A 97 -2.74 15.33 -2.16
CA ALA A 97 -2.57 15.47 -3.60
C ALA A 97 -3.84 15.14 -4.41
N LEU A 98 -4.57 14.09 -4.01
CA LEU A 98 -5.69 13.55 -4.79
C LEU A 98 -7.07 13.93 -4.23
N ASN A 99 -7.15 14.39 -2.98
CA ASN A 99 -8.40 14.67 -2.26
C ASN A 99 -9.37 13.47 -2.36
N ILE A 100 -10.63 13.72 -2.72
CA ILE A 100 -11.68 12.69 -2.87
C ILE A 100 -11.29 11.62 -3.91
N LYS A 101 -10.46 11.97 -4.91
CA LYS A 101 -10.04 11.01 -5.95
C LYS A 101 -9.11 9.93 -5.41
N TYR A 102 -8.51 10.15 -4.24
CA TYR A 102 -7.75 9.12 -3.52
C TYR A 102 -8.57 7.83 -3.36
N PHE A 103 -9.84 7.96 -2.96
CA PHE A 103 -10.75 6.84 -2.71
C PHE A 103 -11.33 6.21 -3.99
N THR A 104 -11.06 6.78 -5.17
CA THR A 104 -11.47 6.15 -6.45
C THR A 104 -10.48 5.12 -6.94
N ILE A 105 -9.29 5.10 -6.33
CA ILE A 105 -8.17 4.24 -6.71
C ILE A 105 -8.08 3.09 -5.68
N PRO A 106 -8.42 1.84 -6.05
CA PRO A 106 -8.54 0.73 -5.10
C PRO A 106 -7.28 0.47 -4.28
N TRP A 107 -6.09 0.47 -4.90
CA TRP A 107 -4.90 0.25 -4.08
C TRP A 107 -4.50 1.43 -3.19
N ASN A 108 -5.01 2.64 -3.42
CA ASN A 108 -4.80 3.71 -2.45
C ASN A 108 -5.68 3.47 -1.21
N ILE A 109 -6.91 2.99 -1.42
CA ILE A 109 -7.79 2.56 -0.31
C ILE A 109 -7.17 1.40 0.46
N PHE A 110 -6.67 0.37 -0.24
CA PHE A 110 -5.98 -0.76 0.38
C PHE A 110 -4.80 -0.29 1.23
N ASP A 111 -4.01 0.63 0.69
CA ASP A 111 -2.87 1.22 1.36
C ASP A 111 -3.25 1.97 2.65
N PHE A 112 -4.28 2.81 2.56
CA PHE A 112 -4.85 3.53 3.70
C PHE A 112 -5.30 2.58 4.81
N VAL A 113 -6.01 1.50 4.47
CA VAL A 113 -6.46 0.51 5.46
C VAL A 113 -5.27 -0.14 6.16
N ILE A 114 -4.20 -0.49 5.44
CA ILE A 114 -3.00 -1.10 6.04
C ILE A 114 -2.28 -0.13 6.99
N VAL A 115 -2.18 1.14 6.61
CA VAL A 115 -1.57 2.19 7.45
C VAL A 115 -2.39 2.36 8.74
N ILE A 116 -3.70 2.50 8.64
CA ILE A 116 -4.59 2.63 9.81
C ILE A 116 -4.50 1.39 10.69
N ALA A 117 -4.56 0.18 10.13
CA ALA A 117 -4.43 -1.05 10.90
C ALA A 117 -3.05 -1.17 11.58
N SER A 118 -1.98 -0.66 10.94
CA SER A 118 -0.64 -0.61 11.52
C SER A 118 -0.52 0.38 12.68
N ILE A 119 -1.19 1.53 12.60
CA ILE A 119 -1.23 2.54 13.67
C ILE A 119 -2.05 2.01 14.84
N LEU A 120 -3.25 1.48 14.58
CA LEU A 120 -4.11 0.89 15.61
C LEU A 120 -3.43 -0.30 16.30
N GLY A 121 -2.75 -1.17 15.55
CA GLY A 121 -2.00 -2.29 16.12
C GLY A 121 -0.89 -1.86 17.07
N GLN A 122 -0.25 -0.71 16.82
CA GLN A 122 0.78 -0.16 17.71
C GLN A 122 0.19 0.61 18.90
N ALA A 123 -0.83 1.45 18.66
CA ALA A 123 -1.46 2.28 19.69
C ALA A 123 -2.29 1.47 20.70
N LEU A 124 -2.89 0.36 20.26
CA LEU A 124 -3.72 -0.51 21.10
C LEU A 124 -2.93 -1.65 21.76
N GLY A 125 -1.60 -1.62 21.65
CA GLY A 125 -0.66 -2.67 22.05
C GLY A 125 -0.75 -3.10 23.52
N GLU A 126 -1.38 -2.32 24.40
CA GLU A 126 -1.47 -2.64 25.82
C GLU A 126 -2.83 -3.22 26.27
N ILE A 127 -3.93 -3.02 25.53
CA ILE A 127 -5.29 -3.37 26.03
C ILE A 127 -6.07 -4.32 25.10
N ILE A 128 -5.85 -4.30 23.77
CA ILE A 128 -6.74 -4.99 22.79
C ILE A 128 -6.01 -5.95 21.83
N ALA A 129 -4.67 -5.95 21.82
CA ALA A 129 -3.83 -6.65 20.82
C ALA A 129 -4.03 -8.17 20.70
N LYS A 130 -4.67 -8.84 21.67
CA LYS A 130 -4.95 -10.29 21.59
C LYS A 130 -6.24 -10.65 20.84
N PHE A 131 -7.21 -9.73 20.70
CA PHE A 131 -8.56 -10.10 20.25
C PHE A 131 -8.93 -9.65 18.83
N VAL A 132 -8.28 -8.63 18.25
CA VAL A 132 -8.76 -8.05 16.98
C VAL A 132 -7.76 -8.18 15.83
N VAL A 133 -6.44 -8.05 16.06
CA VAL A 133 -5.46 -8.09 14.96
C VAL A 133 -4.13 -8.69 15.40
N ASN A 134 -3.75 -9.84 14.83
CA ASN A 134 -2.45 -10.45 15.07
C ASN A 134 -1.35 -9.58 14.40
N PRO A 135 -0.33 -9.10 15.14
CA PRO A 135 0.78 -8.32 14.59
C PRO A 135 1.49 -9.00 13.41
N THR A 136 1.59 -10.33 13.43
CA THR A 136 2.18 -11.14 12.34
C THR A 136 1.34 -11.09 11.06
N LEU A 137 0.01 -10.97 11.18
CA LEU A 137 -0.87 -10.82 10.01
C LEU A 137 -0.67 -9.46 9.34
N LEU A 138 -0.55 -8.38 10.12
CA LEU A 138 -0.27 -7.03 9.61
C LEU A 138 1.07 -6.98 8.87
N ARG A 139 2.06 -7.74 9.35
CA ARG A 139 3.37 -7.91 8.73
C ARG A 139 3.27 -8.58 7.36
N VAL A 140 2.55 -9.71 7.25
CA VAL A 140 2.35 -10.43 5.99
C VAL A 140 1.53 -9.62 4.97
N ILE A 141 0.51 -8.89 5.43
CA ILE A 141 -0.34 -8.05 4.55
C ILE A 141 0.46 -6.96 3.84
N ARG A 142 1.56 -6.47 4.43
CA ARG A 142 2.44 -5.48 3.79
C ARG A 142 3.12 -6.00 2.52
N ILE A 143 3.29 -7.31 2.36
CA ILE A 143 3.89 -7.94 1.16
C ILE A 143 3.01 -7.71 -0.07
N VAL A 144 1.68 -7.74 0.10
CA VAL A 144 0.70 -7.41 -0.95
C VAL A 144 0.91 -5.98 -1.47
N ARG A 145 1.53 -5.12 -0.63
CA ARG A 145 2.20 -3.84 -0.93
C ARG A 145 2.91 -3.81 -2.30
N ILE A 146 3.72 -4.84 -2.54
CA ILE A 146 4.59 -4.99 -3.70
C ILE A 146 3.78 -5.11 -4.99
N GLY A 147 2.55 -5.64 -4.92
CA GLY A 147 1.62 -5.72 -6.05
C GLY A 147 1.29 -4.35 -6.67
N ARG A 148 1.58 -3.24 -5.98
CA ARG A 148 1.52 -1.89 -6.56
C ARG A 148 2.43 -1.72 -7.78
N ILE A 149 3.49 -2.52 -7.93
CA ILE A 149 4.34 -2.52 -9.13
C ILE A 149 3.55 -2.82 -10.40
N LEU A 150 2.45 -3.58 -10.30
CA LEU A 150 1.58 -3.89 -11.43
C LEU A 150 0.91 -2.64 -12.00
N ARG A 151 0.80 -1.56 -11.23
CA ARG A 151 0.33 -0.25 -11.72
C ARG A 151 1.32 0.47 -12.61
N LEU A 152 2.62 0.15 -12.52
CA LEU A 152 3.64 0.71 -13.42
C LEU A 152 3.58 0.08 -14.82
N ILE A 153 2.87 -1.05 -14.95
CA ILE A 153 2.68 -1.80 -16.20
C ILE A 153 1.36 -1.38 -16.89
N GLU A 154 0.48 -0.62 -16.21
CA GLU A 154 -0.72 0.01 -16.79
C GLU A 154 -0.41 1.39 -17.39
#